data_AF-A0A6S7AH72-F1
#
_entry.id   AF-A0A6S7AH72-F1
#
_cell.length_a   1.000
_cell.length_b   1.000
_cell.length_c   1.000
_cell.angle_alpha   90.00
_cell.angle_beta   90.00
_cell.angle_gamma   90.00
#
_symmetry.space_group_name_H-M   'P 1'
#
loop_
_entity.id
_entity.type
_entity.pdbx_description
1 polymer ?
#
loop_
_entity_poly.entity_id
_entity_poly.type
_entity_poly.pdbx_seq_one_letter_code
_entity_poly.pdbx_strand_id
1 'polypeptide(L)' 'MPRPAIADVPNRLLAAMPSRERPRLLDRFESVDLDFGQCLLQPGDRINDVYFPRGSYISLILPQ' A
#
# COMPACT_ATOMS: atom_id res chain seq x y z
N MET A 1 -4.74 -23.58 -9.52
CA MET A 1 -3.45 -23.18 -8.91
C MET A 1 -3.76 -22.49 -7.58
N PRO A 2 -3.20 -22.89 -6.43
CA PRO A 2 -3.31 -22.11 -5.21
C PRO A 2 -2.59 -20.78 -5.43
N ARG A 3 -3.22 -19.66 -5.07
CA ARG A 3 -2.62 -18.32 -5.17
C ARG A 3 -1.30 -18.31 -4.36
N PRO A 4 -0.15 -17.94 -4.94
CA PRO A 4 1.11 -17.92 -4.21
C PRO A 4 0.99 -17.04 -2.96
N ALA A 5 1.50 -17.55 -1.83
CA ALA A 5 1.55 -16.88 -0.55
C ALA A 5 2.40 -15.60 -0.60
N ILE A 6 2.15 -14.71 0.36
CA ILE A 6 2.70 -13.36 0.55
C ILE A 6 4.26 -13.35 0.68
N ALA A 7 5.00 -13.62 -0.38
CA ALA A 7 6.48 -13.69 -0.40
C ALA A 7 7.01 -12.65 -1.42
N ASP A 8 7.93 -11.72 -1.17
CA ASP A 8 9.07 -11.69 -0.24
C ASP A 8 9.41 -10.23 0.20
N VAL A 9 8.41 -9.53 0.75
CA VAL A 9 8.37 -8.17 1.40
C VAL A 9 9.38 -7.07 0.95
N PRO A 10 8.88 -5.96 0.37
CA PRO A 10 9.63 -4.69 0.44
C PRO A 10 8.77 -3.48 0.84
N ASN A 11 7.95 -3.59 1.89
CA ASN A 11 7.46 -2.42 2.63
C ASN A 11 7.91 -2.52 4.10
N ARG A 12 8.85 -1.65 4.50
CA ARG A 12 9.45 -1.68 5.84
C ARG A 12 8.42 -1.43 6.95
N LEU A 13 7.34 -0.69 6.67
CA LEU A 13 6.27 -0.44 7.64
C LEU A 13 5.46 -1.73 7.90
N LEU A 14 5.11 -2.47 6.84
CA LEU A 14 4.46 -3.78 6.99
C LEU A 14 5.38 -4.79 7.70
N ALA A 15 6.68 -4.76 7.41
CA ALA A 15 7.66 -5.65 8.04
C ALA A 15 7.85 -5.37 9.54
N ALA A 16 7.77 -4.10 9.95
CA ALA A 16 7.93 -3.65 11.32
C ALA A 16 6.68 -3.86 12.21
N MET A 17 5.59 -4.40 11.65
CA MET A 17 4.38 -4.64 12.43
C MET A 17 4.61 -5.66 13.55
N PRO A 18 4.03 -5.45 14.76
CA PRO A 18 4.11 -6.42 15.84
C PRO A 18 3.54 -7.78 15.42
N SER A 19 4.27 -8.87 15.67
CA SER A 19 3.90 -10.22 15.23
C SER A 19 2.49 -10.64 15.68
N ARG A 20 2.03 -10.15 16.83
CA ARG A 20 0.71 -10.45 17.40
C ARG A 20 -0.43 -9.77 16.64
N GLU A 21 -0.20 -8.58 16.09
CA GLU A 21 -1.23 -7.75 15.45
C GLU A 21 -1.22 -7.89 13.94
N ARG A 22 -0.07 -8.28 13.37
CA ARG A 22 0.15 -8.39 11.93
C ARG A 22 -0.95 -9.20 11.21
N PRO A 23 -1.36 -10.40 11.63
CA PRO A 23 -2.42 -11.13 10.92
C PRO A 23 -3.74 -10.34 10.88
N ARG A 24 -4.16 -9.78 12.02
CA ARG A 24 -5.42 -9.03 12.14
C ARG A 24 -5.44 -7.74 11.31
N LEU A 25 -4.29 -7.08 11.19
CA LEU A 25 -4.15 -5.88 10.37
C LEU A 25 -4.14 -6.23 8.88
N LEU A 26 -3.40 -7.26 8.49
CA LEU A 26 -3.34 -7.71 7.11
C LEU A 26 -4.70 -8.20 6.60
N ASP A 27 -5.53 -8.81 7.44
CA ASP A 27 -6.90 -9.21 7.09
C ASP A 27 -7.82 -8.01 6.75
N ARG A 28 -7.46 -6.80 7.19
CA ARG A 28 -8.20 -5.57 6.87
C ARG A 28 -7.68 -4.86 5.63
N PHE A 29 -6.58 -5.32 5.05
CA PHE A 29 -5.98 -4.70 3.88
C PHE A 29 -6.46 -5.39 2.63
N GLU A 30 -6.68 -4.58 1.60
CA GLU A 30 -6.99 -5.05 0.27
C GLU A 30 -5.76 -4.89 -0.63
N SER A 31 -5.52 -5.89 -1.49
CA SER A 31 -4.53 -5.75 -2.56
C SER A 31 -5.21 -5.08 -3.74
N VAL A 32 -4.73 -3.90 -4.08
CA VAL A 32 -5.22 -3.11 -5.22
C VAL A 32 -4.11 -2.93 -6.26
N ASP A 33 -4.50 -2.92 -7.52
CA ASP A 33 -3.64 -2.50 -8.63
C ASP A 33 -3.87 -1.02 -8.91
N LEU A 34 -2.80 -0.27 -9.16
CA LEU A 34 -2.85 1.15 -9.49
C LEU A 34 -2.39 1.36 -10.92
N ASP A 35 -3.09 2.23 -11.66
CA ASP A 35 -2.71 2.56 -13.02
C ASP A 35 -1.53 3.55 -13.02
N PHE A 36 -0.62 3.39 -13.97
CA PHE A 36 0.51 4.31 -14.12
C PHE A 36 0.01 5.73 -14.44
N GLY A 37 0.49 6.71 -13.67
CA GLY A 37 0.07 8.10 -13.81
C GLY A 37 -1.30 8.42 -13.19
N GLN A 38 -1.94 7.46 -12.51
CA GLN A 38 -3.16 7.72 -11.75
C GLN A 38 -2.91 8.75 -10.65
N CYS A 39 -3.73 9.79 -10.62
CA CYS A 39 -3.76 10.71 -9.49
C CYS A 39 -4.52 10.06 -8.32
N LEU A 40 -3.83 9.86 -7.20
CA LEU A 40 -4.41 9.27 -5.99
C LEU A 40 -5.03 10.30 -5.04
N LEU A 41 -4.53 11.54 -5.04
CA LEU A 41 -4.98 12.60 -4.13
C LEU A 41 -4.62 13.98 -4.70
N GLN A 42 -5.55 14.93 -4.68
CA GLN A 42 -5.28 16.34 -4.97
C GLN A 42 -5.12 17.17 -3.67
N PRO A 43 -4.45 18.34 -3.73
CA PRO A 43 -4.40 19.25 -2.60
C PRO A 43 -5.82 19.65 -2.14
N GLY A 44 -6.11 19.46 -0.85
CA GLY A 44 -7.42 19.75 -0.26
C GLY A 44 -8.38 18.55 -0.22
N ASP A 45 -8.07 17.46 -0.92
CA ASP A 45 -8.84 16.23 -0.83
C ASP A 45 -8.67 15.57 0.55
N ARG A 46 -9.70 14.84 0.96
CA ARG A 46 -9.65 14.01 2.16
C ARG A 46 -8.85 12.73 1.88
N ILE A 47 -7.93 12.39 2.78
CA ILE A 47 -7.25 11.09 2.76
C ILE A 47 -8.24 10.01 3.23
N ASN A 48 -8.66 9.15 2.30
CA ASN A 48 -9.55 8.02 2.59
C ASN A 48 -8.77 6.71 2.76
N ASP A 49 -7.65 6.56 2.04
CA ASP A 49 -6.90 5.31 1.93
C ASP A 49 -5.42 5.51 2.24
N VAL A 50 -4.79 4.45 2.76
CA VAL A 50 -3.36 4.40 3.03
C VAL A 50 -2.74 3.26 2.22
N TYR A 51 -1.84 3.62 1.32
CA TYR A 51 -1.19 2.67 0.42
C TYR A 51 0.15 2.21 0.98
N PHE A 52 0.41 0.90 0.88
CA PHE A 52 1.72 0.30 1.18
C PHE A 52 2.29 -0.31 -0.11
N PRO A 53 3.00 0.48 -0.95
CA PRO A 53 3.55 -0.02 -2.21
C PRO A 53 4.50 -1.21 -1.96
N ARG A 54 4.33 -2.27 -2.75
CA ARG A 54 5.16 -3.49 -2.69
C ARG A 54 5.90 -3.78 -3.99
N GLY A 55 5.49 -3.18 -5.10
CA GLY A 55 6.09 -3.34 -6.43
C GLY A 55 6.03 -2.07 -7.27
N SER A 56 5.77 -0.93 -6.64
CA SER A 56 5.60 0.38 -7.28
C SER A 56 6.12 1.49 -6.36
N TYR A 57 6.09 2.72 -6.83
CA TYR A 57 6.32 3.92 -6.02
C TYR A 57 5.15 4.89 -6.22
N ILE A 58 4.90 5.73 -5.22
CA ILE A 58 3.93 6.82 -5.29
C ILE A 58 4.74 8.12 -5.17
N SER A 59 4.50 9.05 -6.08
CA SER A 59 5.16 10.35 -6.10
C SER A 59 4.21 11.45 -5.66
N LEU A 60 4.69 12.36 -4.80
CA LEU A 60 4.05 13.64 -4.57
C LEU A 60 4.57 14.64 -5.60
N ILE A 61 3.67 15.19 -6.41
CA ILE A 61 4.01 16.19 -7.42
C ILE A 61 3.56 17.56 -6.91
N LEU A 62 4.49 18.52 -6.86
CA LEU A 62 4.18 19.90 -6.51
C LEU A 62 3.79 20.66 -7.79
N PRO A 63 2.77 21.54 -7.73
CA PRO A 63 2.48 22.43 -8.85
C PRO A 63 3.68 23.32 -9.15
N GLN A 64 3.92 23.60 -10.43
CA GLN A 64 4.92 24.55 -10.92
C GLN A 64 4.46 25.99 -10.76
#